data_AF-A0A439LXZ8-F1
#
_entry.id   AF-A0A439LXZ8-F1
#
_cell.length_a   1.000
_cell.length_b   1.000
_cell.length_c   1.000
_cell.angle_alpha   90.00
_cell.angle_beta   90.00
_cell.angle_gamma   90.00
#
_symmetry.space_group_name_H-M   'P 1'
#
loop_
_entity.id
_entity.type
_entity.pdbx_description
1 polymer ?
#
loop_
_entity_poly.entity_id
_entity_poly.type
_entity_poly.pdbx_seq_one_letter_code
_entity_poly.pdbx_strand_id
1 'polypeptide(L)' 'MDAIKSYLPWFLSSVTIYMTILAGNKSRHAWLIGLCNQALWLTWIIASASWGLLPGCFALTIVYARNHLKWSKR' A
#
# COMPACT_ATOMS: atom_id res chain seq x y z
N MET A 1 -12.08 19.96 4.59
CA MET A 1 -11.87 18.53 4.25
C MET A 1 -10.85 18.35 3.11
N ASP A 2 -10.22 19.44 2.66
CA ASP A 2 -9.39 19.53 1.46
C ASP A 2 -7.93 19.15 1.70
N ALA A 3 -7.45 19.32 2.94
CA ALA A 3 -6.11 18.92 3.34
C ALA A 3 -5.89 17.41 3.20
N ILE A 4 -6.89 16.58 3.53
CA ILE A 4 -6.79 15.13 3.38
C ILE A 4 -6.75 14.75 1.89
N LYS A 5 -7.58 15.37 1.05
CA LYS A 5 -7.57 15.09 -0.39
C LYS A 5 -6.27 15.53 -1.07
N SER A 6 -5.66 16.62 -0.60
CA SER A 6 -4.45 17.18 -1.19
C SER A 6 -3.16 16.57 -0.65
N TYR A 7 -3.02 16.39 0.67
CA TYR A 7 -1.77 15.95 1.29
C TYR A 7 -1.67 14.44 1.48
N LEU A 8 -2.80 13.73 1.62
CA LEU A 8 -2.78 12.27 1.82
C LEU A 8 -2.16 11.51 0.62
N PRO A 9 -2.36 11.90 -0.66
CA PRO A 9 -1.67 11.29 -1.80
C PRO A 9 -0.15 11.44 -1.77
N TRP A 10 0.35 12.59 -1.31
CA TRP A 10 1.80 12.84 -1.19
C TRP A 10 2.42 12.00 -0.08
N PHE A 11 1.71 11.88 1.04
CA PHE A 11 2.11 10.98 2.13
C PHE A 11 2.08 9.51 1.68
N LEU A 12 1.00 9.08 1.02
CA LEU A 12 0.86 7.75 0.42
C LEU A 12 1.97 7.44 -0.60
N SER A 13 2.33 8.41 -1.45
CA SER A 13 3.40 8.24 -2.43
C SER A 13 4.76 8.07 -1.75
N SER A 14 5.03 8.84 -0.70
CA SER A 14 6.26 8.73 0.10
C SER A 14 6.36 7.36 0.78
N VAL A 15 5.25 6.88 1.37
CA VAL A 15 5.17 5.53 1.96
C VAL A 15 5.35 4.45 0.89
N THR A 16 4.78 4.63 -0.30
CA THR A 16 4.92 3.69 -1.41
C THR A 16 6.38 3.59 -1.87
N ILE A 17 7.08 4.72 -2.02
CA ILE A 17 8.51 4.74 -2.38
C ILE A 17 9.35 4.02 -1.30
N TYR A 18 9.13 4.34 -0.03
CA TYR A 18 9.81 3.69 1.08
C TYR A 18 9.57 2.17 1.07
N MET A 19 8.34 1.76 0.76
CA MET A 19 7.96 0.36 0.65
C MET A 19 8.65 -0.34 -0.54
N THR A 20 8.76 0.32 -1.71
CA THR A 20 9.47 -0.22 -2.87
C THR A 20 10.95 -0.47 -2.56
N ILE A 21 11.59 0.46 -1.85
CA ILE A 21 12.98 0.31 -1.39
C ILE A 21 13.10 -0.88 -0.42
N LEU A 22 12.17 -1.01 0.54
CA LEU A 22 12.20 -2.08 1.54
C LEU A 22 11.89 -3.46 0.94
N ALA A 23 11.02 -3.53 -0.06
CA ALA A 23 10.73 -4.74 -0.83
C ALA A 23 11.96 -5.21 -1.63
N GLY A 24 12.74 -4.28 -2.18
CA GLY A 24 14.03 -4.57 -2.81
C GLY A 24 15.04 -5.19 -1.83
N ASN A 25 14.97 -4.79 -0.56
CA ASN A 25 15.86 -5.27 0.50
C ASN A 25 15.41 -6.62 1.14
N LYS A 26 14.39 -7.30 0.59
CA LYS A 26 13.81 -8.58 1.09
C LYS A 26 13.49 -8.60 2.59
N SER A 27 13.21 -7.45 3.20
CA SER A 27 12.92 -7.40 4.63
C SER A 27 11.55 -7.99 4.93
N ARG A 28 11.47 -8.87 5.94
CA ARG A 28 10.20 -9.48 6.42
C ARG A 28 9.15 -8.44 6.82
N HIS A 29 9.60 -7.25 7.21
CA HIS A 29 8.74 -6.12 7.61
C HIS A 29 8.13 -5.34 6.43
N ALA A 30 8.60 -5.56 5.20
CA ALA A 30 8.06 -4.90 4.00
C ALA A 30 6.56 -5.18 3.81
N TRP A 31 6.08 -6.35 4.28
CA TRP A 31 4.68 -6.74 4.20
C TRP A 31 3.76 -5.89 5.09
N LEU A 32 4.14 -5.67 6.36
CA LEU A 32 3.32 -4.90 7.30
C LEU A 32 3.14 -3.45 6.83
N ILE A 33 4.22 -2.88 6.27
CA ILE A 33 4.23 -1.53 5.72
C ILE A 33 3.37 -1.46 4.45
N GLY A 34 3.43 -2.48 3.59
CA GLY A 34 2.56 -2.56 2.43
C GLY A 34 1.09 -2.66 2.75
N LEU A 35 0.74 -3.46 3.76
CA LEU A 35 -0.64 -3.62 4.19
C LEU A 35 -1.19 -2.35 4.84
N CYS A 36 -0.37 -1.65 5.64
CA CYS A 36 -0.70 -0.31 6.14
C CYS A 36 -0.87 0.70 5.00
N ASN A 37 0.00 0.68 3.99
CA ASN A 37 -0.10 1.56 2.82
C ASN A 37 -1.39 1.28 2.03
N GLN A 38 -1.74 0.00 1.87
CA GLN A 38 -2.97 -0.42 1.21
C GLN A 38 -4.23 0.01 1.98
N ALA A 39 -4.20 -0.06 3.32
CA ALA A 39 -5.29 0.42 4.16
C ALA A 39 -5.45 1.95 4.04
N LEU A 40 -4.34 2.70 4.03
CA LEU A 40 -4.34 4.14 3.80
C LEU A 40 -4.89 4.50 2.41
N TRP A 41 -4.53 3.74 1.38
CA TRP A 41 -5.07 3.91 0.03
C TRP A 41 -6.57 3.63 -0.01
N LEU A 42 -7.05 2.59 0.69
CA LEU A 42 -8.48 2.29 0.79
C LEU A 42 -9.24 3.45 1.44
N THR A 43 -8.73 4.00 2.55
CA THR A 43 -9.32 5.17 3.22
C THR A 43 -9.37 6.37 2.29
N TRP A 44 -8.30 6.64 1.53
CA TRP A 44 -8.31 7.74 0.57
C TRP A 44 -9.29 7.51 -0.57
N ILE A 45 -9.38 6.30 -1.12
CA ILE A 45 -10.32 5.96 -2.20
C ILE A 45 -11.78 6.17 -1.75
N ILE A 46 -12.13 5.72 -0.53
CA ILE A 46 -13.46 5.94 0.03
C ILE A 46 -13.72 7.44 0.23
N ALA A 47 -12.74 8.20 0.75
CA ALA A 47 -12.86 9.63 0.97
C ALA A 47 -12.88 10.48 -0.32
N SER A 48 -12.26 10.00 -1.39
CA SER A 48 -12.20 10.66 -2.70
C SER A 48 -13.25 10.14 -3.69
N ALA A 49 -14.05 9.13 -3.30
CA ALA A 49 -14.99 8.42 -4.16
C ALA A 49 -14.33 7.88 -5.46
N SER A 50 -13.04 7.53 -5.40
CA SER A 50 -12.26 7.08 -6.56
C SER A 50 -12.32 5.56 -6.75
N TRP A 51 -13.54 5.05 -6.99
CA TRP A 51 -13.82 3.61 -7.07
C TRP A 51 -13.01 2.85 -8.15
N GLY A 52 -12.52 3.54 -9.17
CA GLY A 52 -11.69 2.94 -10.23
C GLY A 52 -10.34 2.38 -9.76
N LEU A 53 -9.84 2.81 -8.59
CA LEU A 53 -8.55 2.38 -8.04
C LEU A 53 -8.68 1.20 -7.06
N LEU A 54 -9.89 0.81 -6.66
CA LEU A 54 -10.13 -0.31 -5.77
C LEU A 54 -9.61 -1.66 -6.30
N PRO A 55 -9.82 -2.02 -7.57
CA PRO A 55 -9.35 -3.31 -8.10
C PRO A 55 -7.82 -3.41 -8.04
N GLY A 56 -7.11 -2.33 -8.39
CA GLY A 56 -5.66 -2.25 -8.30
C GLY A 56 -5.17 -2.33 -6.86
N CYS A 57 -5.86 -1.66 -5.93
CA CYS A 57 -5.57 -1.76 -4.52
C CYS A 57 -5.70 -3.19 -3.99
N PHE A 58 -6.79 -3.89 -4.33
CA PHE A 58 -7.03 -5.27 -3.89
C PHE A 58 -6.03 -6.26 -4.49
N ALA A 59 -5.69 -6.10 -5.77
CA ALA A 59 -4.71 -6.93 -6.46
C ALA A 59 -3.33 -6.83 -5.79
N LEU A 60 -2.89 -5.62 -5.46
CA LEU A 60 -1.63 -5.38 -4.76
C LEU A 60 -1.63 -5.98 -3.35
N THR A 61 -2.73 -5.85 -2.58
CA THR A 61 -2.88 -6.51 -1.27
C THR A 61 -2.65 -8.01 -1.38
N ILE A 62 -3.31 -8.64 -2.36
CA ILE A 62 -3.25 -10.09 -2.57
C ILE A 62 -1.84 -10.51 -2.99
N VAL A 63 -1.19 -9.77 -3.89
CA VAL A 63 0.19 -10.05 -4.32
C VAL A 63 1.15 -9.93 -3.15
N TYR A 64 1.07 -8.86 -2.34
CA TYR A 64 1.93 -8.72 -1.16
C TYR A 64 1.69 -9.83 -0.13
N ALA A 65 0.44 -10.20 0.14
CA ALA A 65 0.11 -11.32 1.02
C ALA A 65 0.66 -12.66 0.52
N ARG A 66 0.52 -12.94 -0.78
CA ARG A 66 1.06 -14.16 -1.41
C ARG A 66 2.58 -14.17 -1.40
N ASN A 67 3.23 -13.02 -1.63
CA ASN A 67 4.69 -12.93 -1.67
C ASN A 67 5.30 -13.16 -0.27
N HIS A 68 4.65 -12.68 0.80
CA HIS A 68 5.04 -12.97 2.18
C HIS A 68 4.99 -14.47 2.52
N LEU A 69 3.91 -15.16 2.15
CA LEU A 69 3.79 -16.62 2.35
C LEU A 69 4.90 -17.40 1.63
N LYS A 70 5.35 -16.88 0.48
CA LYS A 70 6.43 -17.48 -0.31
C LYS A 70 7.81 -17.20 0.28
N TRP A 71 8.03 -16.02 0.87
CA TRP A 71 9.31 -15.63 1.48
C TRP A 71 9.49 -16.11 2.91
N SER A 72 8.41 -16.38 3.67
CA SER A 72 8.51 -16.98 5.01
C SER A 72 8.85 -18.48 4.98
N LYS A 73 8.92 -19.11 3.80
CA LYS A 73 9.24 -20.53 3.61
C LYS A 73 10.72 -20.81 3.25
N ARG A 74 11.59 -19.80 3.33
CA ARG A 74 13.05 -19.99 3.24
C ARG A 74 13.71 -19.79 4.59
#